data_AF-A0A3M1DAN2-F1
#
_entry.id   AF-A0A3M1DAN2-F1
#
_cell.length_a   1.000
_cell.length_b   1.000
_cell.length_c   1.000
_cell.angle_alpha   90.00
_cell.angle_beta   90.00
_cell.angle_gamma   90.00
#
_symmetry.space_group_name_H-M   'P 1'
#
loop_
_entity.id
_entity.type
_entity.pdbx_description
1 polymer ?
#
loop_
_entity_poly.entity_id
_entity_poly.type
_entity_poly.pdbx_seq_one_letter_code
_entity_poly.pdbx_strand_id
1 'polypeptide(L)'
;MVLNFYVMSRERSLDPQMRNHSSKRQKVHLAEGYAIPPEITAQVAPLSGVFDPEEEIKEMLSCPRETKKEALRAFKDKLARQTRAWSACVLEIEKQLALNPEVSLGELLGILQSFASHYGFAQRYVETAKGIVGKIIAMREQIKKIRERYPDDVALLNYLVGKIVFTEADREWVTVAVGPVAIEVFCLGPAAEKFRRHIGKPLVGYMRNVYWDDDHRIPLYYIVVIRQNVSGGDNDVDVLLHERYHVKYRILASAHTPKTRIHPEIRRVLDKGLLGFLRRYILEGLFGFERNLLHELYKRMEVALDDAEREPLVREFFRLEREKALELTKEEILSRVAEGDRPTGIVAELLRNPLYDFLGPLIHSEKDRLRRSIAEQMLRQEFQSIVERSAAALEQLLAQPGFPRDEVVTLLLTIPLIKWPSAIKRLLEQGRGDRHLHLNNA
;
A
#
# COMPACT_ATOMS: atom_id res chain seq x y z
N MET A 1 -44.05 -15.86 41.41
CA MET A 1 -42.78 -15.11 41.48
C MET A 1 -41.86 -15.62 40.37
N VAL A 2 -41.98 -15.03 39.18
CA VAL A 2 -41.02 -15.13 38.07
C VAL A 2 -41.03 -13.72 37.47
N LEU A 3 -39.87 -13.07 37.41
CA LEU A 3 -39.75 -11.66 37.03
C LEU A 3 -38.72 -11.50 35.92
N ASN A 4 -39.19 -10.87 34.85
CA ASN A 4 -38.48 -10.40 33.66
C ASN A 4 -37.22 -9.59 34.00
N PHE A 5 -36.17 -9.77 33.20
CA PHE A 5 -35.23 -8.68 32.92
C PHE A 5 -34.90 -8.61 31.42
N TYR A 6 -35.49 -7.58 30.83
CA TYR A 6 -35.06 -6.83 29.65
C TYR A 6 -33.57 -6.51 29.71
N VAL A 7 -32.81 -6.86 28.66
CA VAL A 7 -31.48 -6.28 28.40
C VAL A 7 -31.60 -5.46 27.13
N MET A 8 -31.45 -4.14 27.30
CA MET A 8 -31.44 -3.16 26.23
C MET A 8 -30.25 -3.38 25.31
N SER A 9 -30.52 -3.77 24.07
CA SER A 9 -29.63 -3.55 22.94
C SER A 9 -29.49 -2.04 22.73
N ARG A 10 -28.30 -1.50 23.01
CA ARG A 10 -27.88 -0.22 22.43
C ARG A 10 -27.55 -0.47 20.96
N GLU A 11 -28.59 -0.43 20.13
CA GLU A 11 -28.44 -0.11 18.72
C GLU A 11 -27.81 1.28 18.63
N ARG A 12 -26.49 1.34 18.39
CA ARG A 12 -25.97 2.42 17.57
C ARG A 12 -26.39 2.07 16.15
N SER A 13 -27.63 2.39 15.82
CA SER A 13 -28.05 2.53 14.44
C SER A 13 -27.04 3.47 13.78
N LEU A 14 -26.35 3.00 12.74
CA LEU A 14 -25.81 3.90 11.74
C LEU A 14 -26.94 4.87 11.38
N ASP A 15 -26.71 6.15 11.64
CA ASP A 15 -27.70 7.20 11.49
C ASP A 15 -28.39 7.09 10.11
N PRO A 16 -29.71 6.80 10.05
CA PRO A 16 -30.45 6.76 8.80
C PRO A 16 -30.38 8.10 8.03
N GLN A 17 -29.99 9.20 8.68
CA GLN A 17 -29.76 10.48 8.01
C GLN A 17 -28.59 10.47 7.02
N MET A 18 -27.62 9.55 7.15
CA MET A 18 -26.53 9.42 6.15
C MET A 18 -26.95 8.71 4.86
N ARG A 19 -28.13 8.08 4.79
CA ARG A 19 -28.62 7.44 3.55
C ARG A 19 -29.51 8.33 2.69
N ASN A 20 -29.95 9.49 3.19
CA ASN A 20 -30.91 10.37 2.49
C ASN A 20 -30.45 11.83 2.33
N HIS A 21 -29.15 12.12 2.46
CA HIS A 21 -28.59 13.29 1.81
C HIS A 21 -28.45 13.01 0.31
N SER A 22 -29.59 13.12 -0.39
CA SER A 22 -29.62 13.55 -1.78
C SER A 22 -28.80 14.84 -1.85
N SER A 23 -27.52 14.70 -2.17
CA SER A 23 -26.63 15.83 -2.28
C SER A 23 -27.25 16.75 -3.30
N LYS A 24 -27.54 17.98 -2.90
CA LYS A 24 -27.65 19.08 -3.85
C LYS A 24 -26.35 19.02 -4.63
N ARG A 25 -26.41 18.48 -5.86
CA ARG A 25 -25.27 18.36 -6.77
C ARG A 25 -24.67 19.74 -6.93
N GLN A 26 -23.66 20.04 -6.13
CA GLN A 26 -22.83 21.21 -6.32
C GLN A 26 -22.09 20.89 -7.62
N LYS A 27 -22.55 21.45 -8.74
CA LYS A 27 -21.81 21.38 -10.01
C LYS A 27 -20.52 22.14 -9.75
N VAL A 28 -19.47 21.40 -9.41
CA VAL A 28 -18.13 21.97 -9.30
C VAL A 28 -17.68 22.23 -10.74
N HIS A 29 -17.77 23.48 -11.18
CA HIS A 29 -17.21 23.92 -12.45
C HIS A 29 -15.68 23.98 -12.32
N LEU A 30 -15.00 22.85 -12.43
CA LEU A 30 -13.53 22.82 -12.57
C LEU A 30 -13.17 23.04 -14.05
N ALA A 31 -13.39 24.28 -14.52
CA ALA A 31 -12.84 24.77 -15.79
C ALA A 31 -11.65 25.71 -15.59
N GLU A 32 -11.41 26.15 -14.34
CA GLU A 32 -10.27 26.98 -13.94
C GLU A 32 -9.43 26.18 -12.94
N GLY A 33 -8.10 26.19 -13.12
CA GLY A 33 -7.17 25.22 -12.52
C GLY A 33 -7.35 24.95 -11.02
N TYR A 34 -7.09 23.70 -10.61
CA TYR A 34 -7.21 23.29 -9.22
C TYR A 34 -6.23 24.08 -8.33
N ALA A 35 -6.75 24.80 -7.34
CA ALA A 35 -5.92 25.49 -6.35
C ALA A 35 -5.48 24.52 -5.25
N ILE A 36 -4.17 24.40 -5.02
CA ILE A 36 -3.64 23.57 -3.94
C ILE A 36 -4.12 24.15 -2.59
N PRO A 37 -4.68 23.33 -1.68
CA PRO A 37 -5.12 23.77 -0.37
C PRO A 37 -4.03 24.59 0.36
N PRO A 38 -4.36 25.76 0.94
CA PRO A 38 -3.39 26.61 1.63
C PRO A 38 -2.62 25.88 2.73
N GLU A 39 -3.28 24.94 3.43
CA GLU A 39 -2.67 24.15 4.50
C GLU A 39 -1.49 23.32 3.99
N ILE A 40 -1.57 22.82 2.76
CA ILE A 40 -0.50 22.04 2.12
C ILE A 40 0.65 22.96 1.70
N THR A 41 0.32 24.11 1.09
CA THR A 41 1.34 25.10 0.70
C THR A 41 2.08 25.72 1.88
N ALA A 42 1.44 25.77 3.06
CA ALA A 42 2.06 26.20 4.30
C ALA A 42 3.02 25.16 4.89
N GLN A 43 2.79 23.87 4.62
CA GLN A 43 3.59 22.76 5.17
C GLN A 43 4.75 22.35 4.25
N VAL A 44 4.58 22.50 2.94
CA VAL A 44 5.58 22.10 1.95
C VAL A 44 5.90 23.29 1.06
N ALA A 45 7.14 23.80 1.20
CA ALA A 45 7.64 24.87 0.35
C ALA A 45 7.74 24.41 -1.11
N PRO A 46 7.37 25.27 -2.08
CA PRO A 46 7.45 24.94 -3.50
C PRO A 46 8.88 24.64 -3.94
N LEU A 47 9.00 23.90 -5.04
CA LEU A 47 10.27 23.66 -5.72
C LEU A 47 10.40 24.58 -6.93
N SER A 48 11.60 25.14 -7.09
CA SER A 48 11.95 25.92 -8.28
C SER A 48 12.22 24.98 -9.45
N GLY A 49 11.37 25.02 -10.48
CA GLY A 49 11.55 24.22 -11.69
C GLY A 49 11.22 22.74 -11.49
N VAL A 50 11.63 21.89 -12.44
CA VAL A 50 11.40 20.45 -12.40
C VAL A 50 12.53 19.77 -11.63
N PHE A 51 12.19 18.95 -10.64
CA PHE A 51 13.13 18.12 -9.91
C PHE A 51 13.03 16.66 -10.39
N ASP A 52 14.09 16.19 -11.04
CA ASP A 52 14.24 14.81 -11.47
C ASP A 52 15.37 14.15 -10.65
N PRO A 53 15.05 13.22 -9.72
CA PRO A 53 16.05 12.63 -8.84
C PRO A 53 17.18 11.91 -9.58
N GLU A 54 16.91 11.31 -10.74
CA GLU A 54 17.94 10.57 -11.49
C GLU A 54 18.89 11.51 -12.20
N GLU A 55 18.36 12.57 -12.82
CA GLU A 55 19.22 13.58 -13.46
C GLU A 55 20.03 14.37 -12.41
N GLU A 56 19.43 14.77 -11.29
CA GLU A 56 20.18 15.43 -10.21
C GLU A 56 21.25 14.54 -9.58
N ILE A 57 21.02 13.23 -9.47
CA ILE A 57 22.07 12.30 -9.04
C ILE A 57 23.22 12.30 -10.04
N LYS A 58 22.95 12.26 -11.36
CA LYS A 58 24.02 12.30 -12.38
C LYS A 58 24.83 13.59 -12.28
N GLU A 59 24.15 14.73 -12.16
CA GLU A 59 24.79 16.04 -11.97
C GLU A 59 25.65 16.07 -10.70
N MET A 60 25.08 15.62 -9.57
CA MET A 60 25.78 15.54 -8.28
C MET A 60 27.01 14.61 -8.34
N LEU A 61 26.94 13.53 -9.11
CA LEU A 61 28.08 12.61 -9.28
C LEU A 61 29.22 13.25 -10.05
N SER A 62 28.92 14.17 -10.99
CA SER A 62 29.90 14.95 -11.75
C SER A 62 30.47 16.15 -10.98
N CYS A 63 29.90 16.52 -9.84
CA CYS A 63 30.44 17.60 -9.01
C CYS A 63 31.81 17.25 -8.39
N PRO A 64 32.73 18.24 -8.24
CA PRO A 64 33.95 18.10 -7.47
C PRO A 64 33.69 17.62 -6.04
N ARG A 65 34.64 16.87 -5.46
CA ARG A 65 34.51 16.23 -4.13
C ARG A 65 34.18 17.25 -3.03
N GLU A 66 34.71 18.46 -3.16
CA GLU A 66 34.55 19.59 -2.24
C GLU A 66 33.09 20.07 -2.18
N THR A 67 32.42 20.16 -3.33
CA THR A 67 31.02 20.62 -3.46
C THR A 67 29.99 19.51 -3.30
N LYS A 68 30.42 18.24 -3.42
CA LYS A 68 29.53 17.07 -3.42
C LYS A 68 28.71 16.93 -2.14
N LYS A 69 29.23 17.39 -0.99
CA LYS A 69 28.51 17.35 0.29
C LYS A 69 27.32 18.33 0.30
N GLU A 70 27.50 19.52 -0.25
CA GLU A 70 26.45 20.54 -0.35
C GLU A 70 25.41 20.15 -1.40
N ALA A 71 25.86 19.67 -2.56
CA ALA A 71 24.97 19.11 -3.59
C ALA A 71 24.11 17.97 -3.04
N LEU A 72 24.71 17.04 -2.27
CA LEU A 72 23.96 15.96 -1.61
C LEU A 72 22.96 16.48 -0.57
N ARG A 73 23.28 17.55 0.16
CA ARG A 73 22.35 18.16 1.11
C ARG A 73 21.16 18.79 0.39
N ALA A 74 21.42 19.55 -0.67
CA ALA A 74 20.38 20.16 -1.50
C ALA A 74 19.49 19.10 -2.18
N PHE A 75 20.09 18.06 -2.74
CA PHE A 75 19.36 16.91 -3.32
C PHE A 75 18.40 16.27 -2.31
N LYS A 76 18.88 15.97 -1.10
CA LYS A 76 18.06 15.34 -0.05
C LYS A 76 16.89 16.23 0.39
N ASP A 77 17.11 17.53 0.44
CA ASP A 77 16.09 18.51 0.77
C ASP A 77 15.01 18.59 -0.32
N LYS A 78 15.39 18.72 -1.59
CA LYS A 78 14.47 18.68 -2.73
C LYS A 78 13.66 17.38 -2.77
N LEU A 79 14.34 16.24 -2.58
CA LEU A 79 13.70 14.93 -2.57
C LEU A 79 12.66 14.81 -1.45
N ALA A 80 12.98 15.27 -0.24
CA ALA A 80 12.03 15.24 0.87
C ALA A 80 10.80 16.11 0.60
N ARG A 81 10.98 17.34 0.10
CA ARG A 81 9.87 18.23 -0.29
C ARG A 81 9.00 17.62 -1.38
N GLN A 82 9.60 17.07 -2.44
CA GLN A 82 8.86 16.40 -3.51
C GLN A 82 8.07 15.19 -2.98
N THR A 83 8.65 14.42 -2.04
CA THR A 83 8.00 13.24 -1.45
C THR A 83 6.79 13.63 -0.59
N ARG A 84 6.91 14.68 0.23
CA ARG A 84 5.77 15.24 0.99
C ARG A 84 4.68 15.78 0.06
N ALA A 85 5.07 16.53 -0.98
CA ALA A 85 4.12 17.03 -1.98
C ALA A 85 3.37 15.91 -2.70
N TRP A 86 4.06 14.81 -3.05
CA TRP A 86 3.42 13.62 -3.63
C TRP A 86 2.42 12.99 -2.67
N SER A 87 2.80 12.84 -1.40
CA SER A 87 1.90 12.33 -0.35
C SER A 87 0.63 13.16 -0.24
N ALA A 88 0.78 14.49 -0.16
CA ALA A 88 -0.34 15.42 -0.10
C ALA A 88 -1.22 15.39 -1.36
N CYS A 89 -0.61 15.27 -2.56
CA CYS A 89 -1.33 15.11 -3.82
C CYS A 89 -2.21 13.85 -3.83
N VAL A 90 -1.69 12.72 -3.33
CA VAL A 90 -2.43 11.45 -3.27
C VAL A 90 -3.61 11.57 -2.31
N LEU A 91 -3.39 12.13 -1.11
CA LEU A 91 -4.45 12.33 -0.12
C LEU A 91 -5.58 13.23 -0.66
N GLU A 92 -5.25 14.27 -1.43
CA GLU A 92 -6.27 15.13 -2.03
C GLU A 92 -7.06 14.43 -3.13
N ILE A 93 -6.41 13.61 -3.98
CA ILE A 93 -7.10 12.76 -4.95
C ILE A 93 -8.04 11.77 -4.24
N GLU A 94 -7.59 11.14 -3.16
CA GLU A 94 -8.42 10.22 -2.35
C GLU A 94 -9.63 10.92 -1.74
N LYS A 95 -9.42 12.11 -1.18
CA LYS A 95 -10.48 12.94 -0.64
C LYS A 95 -11.54 13.27 -1.69
N GLN A 96 -11.13 13.64 -2.91
CA GLN A 96 -12.09 13.87 -4.00
C GLN A 96 -12.85 12.60 -4.40
N LEU A 97 -12.16 11.46 -4.49
CA LEU A 97 -12.78 10.16 -4.80
C LEU A 97 -13.80 9.71 -3.74
N ALA A 98 -13.58 10.09 -2.48
CA ALA A 98 -14.48 9.81 -1.37
C ALA A 98 -15.70 10.76 -1.35
N LEU A 99 -15.48 12.06 -1.62
CA LEU A 99 -16.54 13.07 -1.62
C LEU A 99 -17.45 12.99 -2.84
N ASN A 100 -16.90 12.66 -4.01
CA ASN A 100 -17.64 12.57 -5.27
C ASN A 100 -17.36 11.23 -5.98
N PRO A 101 -18.26 10.25 -5.84
CA PRO A 101 -18.09 8.97 -6.52
C PRO A 101 -18.11 9.03 -8.07
N GLU A 102 -18.60 10.12 -8.64
CA GLU A 102 -18.66 10.34 -10.09
C GLU A 102 -17.62 11.38 -10.55
N VAL A 103 -16.58 11.63 -9.73
CA VAL A 103 -15.48 12.52 -10.11
C VAL A 103 -14.85 12.04 -11.41
N SER A 104 -14.67 12.97 -12.35
CA SER A 104 -14.12 12.66 -13.66
C SER A 104 -12.60 12.49 -13.62
N LEU A 105 -12.06 11.76 -14.60
CA LEU A 105 -10.62 11.66 -14.80
C LEU A 105 -9.98 13.06 -14.92
N GLY A 106 -10.62 13.98 -15.66
CA GLY A 106 -10.11 15.34 -15.86
C GLY A 106 -9.93 16.12 -14.56
N GLU A 107 -10.88 16.03 -13.64
CA GLU A 107 -10.79 16.70 -12.33
C GLU A 107 -9.62 16.17 -11.49
N LEU A 108 -9.45 14.85 -11.43
CA LEU A 108 -8.33 14.23 -10.70
C LEU A 108 -6.97 14.55 -11.34
N LEU A 109 -6.90 14.59 -12.67
CA LEU A 109 -5.68 15.00 -13.37
C LEU A 109 -5.39 16.48 -13.20
N GLY A 110 -6.41 17.32 -13.00
CA GLY A 110 -6.27 18.73 -12.65
C GLY A 110 -5.51 18.90 -11.32
N ILE A 111 -5.85 18.13 -10.30
CA ILE A 111 -5.13 18.10 -9.01
C ILE A 111 -3.66 17.74 -9.25
N LEU A 112 -3.42 16.61 -9.91
CA LEU A 112 -2.07 16.13 -10.20
C LEU A 112 -1.23 17.18 -10.95
N GLN A 113 -1.81 17.84 -11.95
CA GLN A 113 -1.09 18.84 -12.75
C GLN A 113 -0.75 20.09 -11.94
N SER A 114 -1.65 20.54 -11.06
CA SER A 114 -1.37 21.65 -10.14
C SER A 114 -0.21 21.33 -9.21
N PHE A 115 -0.22 20.16 -8.55
CA PHE A 115 0.90 19.71 -7.73
C PHE A 115 2.20 19.56 -8.52
N ALA A 116 2.14 18.98 -9.72
CA ALA A 116 3.30 18.79 -10.57
C ALA A 116 3.97 20.11 -10.95
N SER A 117 3.17 21.13 -11.28
CA SER A 117 3.68 22.46 -11.62
C SER A 117 4.26 23.19 -10.41
N HIS A 118 3.63 23.07 -9.23
CA HIS A 118 4.01 23.80 -8.02
C HIS A 118 5.22 23.18 -7.29
N TYR A 119 5.34 21.85 -7.36
CA TYR A 119 6.37 21.07 -6.67
C TYR A 119 7.34 20.36 -7.62
N GLY A 120 7.38 20.77 -8.89
CA GLY A 120 8.41 20.33 -9.83
C GLY A 120 8.44 18.83 -10.09
N PHE A 121 7.31 18.18 -10.30
CA PHE A 121 7.30 16.74 -10.58
C PHE A 121 7.83 16.47 -12.00
N ALA A 122 8.78 15.54 -12.12
CA ALA A 122 9.28 15.11 -13.42
C ALA A 122 8.17 14.45 -14.26
N GLN A 123 8.16 14.73 -15.57
CA GLN A 123 7.08 14.31 -16.47
C GLN A 123 6.78 12.81 -16.41
N ARG A 124 7.82 11.97 -16.32
CA ARG A 124 7.65 10.51 -16.22
C ARG A 124 6.87 10.06 -14.97
N TYR A 125 7.02 10.77 -13.84
CA TYR A 125 6.26 10.48 -12.63
C TYR A 125 4.82 10.96 -12.77
N VAL A 126 4.61 12.11 -13.43
CA VAL A 126 3.27 12.60 -13.79
C VAL A 126 2.55 11.59 -14.70
N GLU A 127 3.21 11.05 -15.72
CA GLU A 127 2.63 10.01 -16.59
C GLU A 127 2.34 8.71 -15.84
N THR A 128 3.22 8.31 -14.91
CA THR A 128 2.97 7.15 -14.04
C THR A 128 1.73 7.37 -13.17
N ALA A 129 1.61 8.55 -12.55
CA ALA A 129 0.46 8.92 -11.73
C ALA A 129 -0.83 9.03 -12.56
N LYS A 130 -0.78 9.58 -13.78
CA LYS A 130 -1.90 9.56 -14.73
C LYS A 130 -2.38 8.14 -15.01
N GLY A 131 -1.43 7.21 -15.21
CA GLY A 131 -1.73 5.79 -15.37
C GLY A 131 -2.43 5.17 -14.17
N ILE A 132 -2.01 5.52 -12.94
CA ILE A 132 -2.68 5.10 -11.69
C ILE A 132 -4.11 5.61 -11.64
N VAL A 133 -4.29 6.92 -11.80
CA VAL A 133 -5.61 7.57 -11.72
C VAL A 133 -6.56 7.02 -12.80
N GLY A 134 -6.05 6.82 -14.02
CA GLY A 134 -6.81 6.20 -15.10
C GLY A 134 -7.27 4.77 -14.76
N LYS A 135 -6.42 3.95 -14.14
CA LYS A 135 -6.81 2.60 -13.68
C LYS A 135 -7.89 2.66 -12.59
N ILE A 136 -7.80 3.60 -11.66
CA ILE A 136 -8.80 3.79 -10.61
C ILE A 136 -10.16 4.12 -11.23
N ILE A 137 -10.23 5.10 -12.14
CA ILE A 137 -11.47 5.47 -12.82
C ILE A 137 -12.03 4.30 -13.63
N ALA A 138 -11.20 3.64 -14.44
CA ALA A 138 -11.66 2.52 -15.26
C ALA A 138 -12.20 1.35 -14.42
N MET A 139 -11.59 1.07 -13.28
CA MET A 139 -12.09 0.07 -12.34
C MET A 139 -13.43 0.48 -11.70
N ARG A 140 -13.63 1.76 -11.37
CA ARG A 140 -14.92 2.28 -10.89
C ARG A 140 -16.02 2.11 -11.94
N GLU A 141 -15.74 2.47 -13.18
CA GLU A 141 -16.65 2.25 -14.30
C GLU A 141 -16.98 0.77 -14.48
N GLN A 142 -15.99 -0.11 -14.31
CA GLN A 142 -16.19 -1.56 -14.37
C GLN A 142 -17.09 -2.06 -13.23
N ILE A 143 -16.85 -1.60 -11.99
CA ILE A 143 -17.70 -1.94 -10.84
C ILE A 143 -19.15 -1.48 -11.10
N LYS A 144 -19.33 -0.28 -11.63
CA LYS A 144 -20.64 0.26 -12.00
C LYS A 144 -21.34 -0.61 -13.05
N LYS A 145 -20.66 -0.93 -14.15
CA LYS A 145 -21.18 -1.82 -15.21
C LYS A 145 -21.57 -3.20 -14.67
N ILE A 146 -20.75 -3.77 -13.78
CA ILE A 146 -21.03 -5.06 -13.15
C ILE A 146 -22.25 -4.96 -12.23
N ARG A 147 -22.36 -3.88 -11.47
CA ARG A 147 -23.53 -3.66 -10.60
C ARG A 147 -24.80 -3.44 -11.40
N GLU A 148 -24.74 -2.75 -12.53
CA GLU A 148 -25.86 -2.57 -13.46
C GLU A 148 -26.28 -3.91 -14.11
N ARG A 149 -25.30 -4.76 -14.46
CA ARG A 149 -25.55 -6.09 -15.03
C ARG A 149 -26.12 -7.09 -14.01
N TYR A 150 -25.69 -7.00 -12.76
CA TYR A 150 -26.12 -7.85 -11.65
C TYR A 150 -26.70 -6.99 -10.51
N PRO A 151 -27.93 -6.48 -10.70
CA PRO A 151 -28.59 -5.65 -9.69
C PRO A 151 -28.95 -6.45 -8.42
N ASP A 152 -29.10 -7.77 -8.57
CA ASP A 152 -29.34 -8.69 -7.47
C ASP A 152 -28.03 -9.15 -6.80
N ASP A 153 -27.97 -9.04 -5.46
CA ASP A 153 -26.78 -9.35 -4.67
C ASP A 153 -26.37 -10.82 -4.76
N VAL A 154 -27.34 -11.76 -4.75
CA VAL A 154 -27.06 -13.20 -4.84
C VAL A 154 -26.51 -13.55 -6.22
N ALA A 155 -27.12 -13.01 -7.29
CA ALA A 155 -26.61 -13.17 -8.65
C ALA A 155 -25.20 -12.58 -8.82
N LEU A 156 -24.95 -11.39 -8.26
CA LEU A 156 -23.63 -10.76 -8.26
C LEU A 156 -22.60 -11.61 -7.52
N LEU A 157 -22.93 -12.16 -6.34
CA LEU A 157 -22.00 -13.02 -5.60
C LEU A 157 -21.68 -14.32 -6.35
N ASN A 158 -22.68 -14.96 -6.93
CA ASN A 158 -22.47 -16.14 -7.78
C ASN A 158 -21.53 -15.81 -8.94
N TYR A 159 -21.68 -14.63 -9.52
CA TYR A 159 -20.80 -14.14 -10.57
C TYR A 159 -19.35 -13.92 -10.08
N LEU A 160 -19.17 -13.18 -8.99
CA LEU A 160 -17.85 -12.83 -8.46
C LEU A 160 -17.07 -14.04 -7.98
N VAL A 161 -17.76 -14.99 -7.35
CA VAL A 161 -17.10 -16.10 -6.66
C VAL A 161 -16.99 -17.34 -7.55
N GLY A 162 -17.94 -17.53 -8.47
CA GLY A 162 -17.96 -18.54 -9.54
C GLY A 162 -18.17 -19.99 -9.08
N LYS A 163 -17.38 -20.45 -8.11
CA LYS A 163 -17.41 -21.83 -7.60
C LYS A 163 -18.36 -22.04 -6.42
N ILE A 164 -18.78 -20.95 -5.77
CA ILE A 164 -19.74 -21.00 -4.66
C ILE A 164 -21.11 -20.64 -5.21
N VAL A 165 -22.11 -21.45 -4.86
CA VAL A 165 -23.51 -21.15 -5.13
C VAL A 165 -24.15 -20.52 -3.90
N PHE A 166 -24.53 -19.25 -4.05
CA PHE A 166 -25.42 -18.50 -3.19
C PHE A 166 -26.85 -18.64 -3.70
N THR A 167 -27.79 -18.81 -2.78
CA THR A 167 -29.23 -18.95 -3.03
C THR A 167 -29.98 -17.80 -2.39
N GLU A 168 -31.29 -17.72 -2.65
CA GLU A 168 -32.16 -16.70 -2.06
C GLU A 168 -32.13 -16.72 -0.52
N ALA A 169 -31.97 -17.90 0.08
CA ALA A 169 -31.85 -18.06 1.53
C ALA A 169 -30.56 -17.42 2.10
N ASP A 170 -29.52 -17.20 1.29
CA ASP A 170 -28.31 -16.52 1.75
C ASP A 170 -28.47 -14.99 1.81
N ARG A 171 -29.52 -14.42 1.20
CA ARG A 171 -29.72 -12.96 1.12
C ARG A 171 -29.77 -12.31 2.49
N GLU A 172 -30.38 -12.97 3.48
CA GLU A 172 -30.45 -12.45 4.85
C GLU A 172 -29.08 -12.42 5.56
N TRP A 173 -28.11 -13.19 5.06
CA TRP A 173 -26.77 -13.36 5.64
C TRP A 173 -25.69 -12.56 4.91
N VAL A 174 -26.04 -11.81 3.86
CA VAL A 174 -25.10 -11.04 3.05
C VAL A 174 -25.62 -9.63 2.79
N THR A 175 -24.74 -8.64 2.84
CA THR A 175 -24.96 -7.31 2.29
C THR A 175 -23.87 -7.00 1.28
N VAL A 176 -24.24 -6.56 0.08
CA VAL A 176 -23.28 -6.09 -0.93
C VAL A 176 -23.37 -4.57 -1.08
N ALA A 177 -22.21 -3.92 -1.09
CA ALA A 177 -22.07 -2.49 -1.33
C ALA A 177 -21.04 -2.22 -2.44
N VAL A 178 -21.14 -1.04 -3.06
CA VAL A 178 -20.15 -0.55 -4.02
C VAL A 178 -19.24 0.43 -3.30
N GLY A 179 -17.98 0.03 -3.14
CA GLY A 179 -16.92 0.87 -2.60
C GLY A 179 -16.30 1.79 -3.64
N PRO A 180 -15.32 2.62 -3.24
CA PRO A 180 -14.63 3.54 -4.14
C PRO A 180 -13.74 2.83 -5.17
N VAL A 181 -13.26 1.62 -4.86
CA VAL A 181 -12.32 0.84 -5.69
C VAL A 181 -12.57 -0.66 -5.68
N ALA A 182 -13.62 -1.12 -5.00
CA ALA A 182 -13.94 -2.53 -4.87
C ALA A 182 -15.44 -2.75 -4.65
N ILE A 183 -15.92 -3.97 -4.91
CA ILE A 183 -17.21 -4.43 -4.41
C ILE A 183 -17.02 -4.94 -2.98
N GLU A 184 -17.90 -4.56 -2.07
CA GLU A 184 -17.76 -4.82 -0.63
C GLU A 184 -18.85 -5.78 -0.20
N VAL A 185 -18.45 -6.91 0.37
CA VAL A 185 -19.35 -8.00 0.74
C VAL A 185 -19.24 -8.21 2.25
N PHE A 186 -20.32 -7.92 2.97
CA PHE A 186 -20.42 -8.23 4.39
C PHE A 186 -21.22 -9.51 4.53
N CYS A 187 -20.71 -10.48 5.28
CA CYS A 187 -21.41 -11.74 5.47
C CYS A 187 -21.33 -12.26 6.90
N LEU A 188 -22.32 -13.08 7.26
CA LEU A 188 -22.43 -13.76 8.55
C LEU A 188 -23.04 -15.17 8.35
N GLY A 189 -23.13 -15.96 9.42
CA GLY A 189 -23.87 -17.22 9.43
C GLY A 189 -23.45 -18.21 8.33
N PRO A 190 -24.42 -18.88 7.66
CA PRO A 190 -24.14 -19.85 6.60
C PRO A 190 -23.37 -19.28 5.41
N ALA A 191 -23.58 -18.01 5.05
CA ALA A 191 -22.87 -17.38 3.93
C ALA A 191 -21.37 -17.21 4.23
N ALA A 192 -21.01 -16.88 5.48
CA ALA A 192 -19.62 -16.82 5.91
C ALA A 192 -18.92 -18.18 5.80
N GLU A 193 -19.59 -19.27 6.16
CA GLU A 193 -19.05 -20.63 6.02
C GLU A 193 -18.74 -20.99 4.57
N LYS A 194 -19.58 -20.54 3.62
CA LYS A 194 -19.30 -20.72 2.20
C LYS A 194 -18.00 -20.05 1.81
N PHE A 195 -17.82 -18.78 2.18
CA PHE A 195 -16.57 -18.06 1.93
C PHE A 195 -15.35 -18.74 2.57
N ARG A 196 -15.44 -19.18 3.83
CA ARG A 196 -14.35 -19.89 4.53
C ARG A 196 -13.91 -21.14 3.75
N ARG A 197 -14.86 -21.96 3.28
CA ARG A 197 -14.56 -23.18 2.49
C ARG A 197 -13.85 -22.88 1.17
N HIS A 198 -14.18 -21.75 0.54
CA HIS A 198 -13.57 -21.35 -0.73
C HIS A 198 -12.19 -20.72 -0.58
N ILE A 199 -11.96 -19.98 0.51
CA ILE A 199 -10.69 -19.30 0.78
C ILE A 199 -9.69 -20.27 1.42
N GLY A 200 -10.16 -21.30 2.13
CA GLY A 200 -9.31 -22.32 2.77
C GLY A 200 -8.60 -21.82 4.03
N LYS A 201 -8.90 -20.61 4.52
CA LYS A 201 -8.37 -20.03 5.76
C LYS A 201 -9.45 -19.21 6.48
N PRO A 202 -9.50 -19.22 7.82
CA PRO A 202 -10.33 -18.31 8.60
C PRO A 202 -9.65 -16.94 8.61
N LEU A 203 -10.14 -16.01 7.79
CA LEU A 203 -9.67 -14.63 7.78
C LEU A 203 -10.80 -13.69 8.25
N VAL A 204 -10.46 -12.62 8.96
CA VAL A 204 -11.43 -11.62 9.47
C VAL A 204 -11.98 -10.78 8.31
N GLY A 205 -11.07 -10.33 7.44
CA GLY A 205 -11.33 -9.80 6.11
C GLY A 205 -10.50 -10.57 5.08
N TYR A 206 -10.97 -10.64 3.83
CA TYR A 206 -10.13 -11.11 2.73
C TYR A 206 -10.50 -10.43 1.43
N MET A 207 -9.47 -9.95 0.74
CA MET A 207 -9.58 -9.37 -0.59
C MET A 207 -9.15 -10.36 -1.67
N ARG A 208 -9.98 -10.49 -2.71
CA ARG A 208 -9.65 -11.25 -3.93
C ARG A 208 -9.84 -10.40 -5.17
N ASN A 209 -9.06 -10.73 -6.20
CA ASN A 209 -9.21 -10.17 -7.52
C ASN A 209 -9.90 -11.21 -8.42
N VAL A 210 -10.84 -10.75 -9.23
CA VAL A 210 -11.45 -11.53 -10.32
C VAL A 210 -11.09 -10.85 -11.62
N TYR A 211 -10.72 -11.64 -12.62
CA TYR A 211 -10.55 -11.11 -13.97
C TYR A 211 -11.83 -11.32 -14.76
N TRP A 212 -12.27 -10.28 -15.46
CA TRP A 212 -13.54 -10.22 -16.18
C TRP A 212 -13.27 -10.44 -17.67
N ASP A 213 -13.77 -11.56 -18.23
CA ASP A 213 -13.86 -11.91 -19.68
C ASP A 213 -12.55 -11.95 -20.48
N ASP A 214 -12.38 -12.84 -21.46
CA ASP A 214 -11.12 -13.23 -22.14
C ASP A 214 -10.19 -12.08 -22.65
N ASP A 215 -10.65 -10.82 -22.68
CA ASP A 215 -9.92 -9.60 -23.08
C ASP A 215 -9.10 -8.88 -21.97
N HIS A 216 -8.98 -9.46 -20.76
CA HIS A 216 -8.36 -8.92 -19.51
C HIS A 216 -7.30 -7.80 -19.62
N ARG A 217 -7.64 -6.57 -19.19
CA ARG A 217 -6.61 -5.53 -18.84
C ARG A 217 -6.74 -4.92 -17.44
N ILE A 218 -7.87 -5.04 -16.77
CA ILE A 218 -8.11 -4.40 -15.45
C ILE A 218 -8.72 -5.42 -14.48
N PRO A 219 -8.05 -5.72 -13.34
CA PRO A 219 -8.61 -6.61 -12.32
C PRO A 219 -9.78 -5.94 -11.60
N LEU A 220 -10.86 -6.70 -11.37
CA LEU A 220 -11.94 -6.32 -10.48
C LEU A 220 -11.60 -6.80 -9.07
N TYR A 221 -11.65 -5.90 -8.09
CA TYR A 221 -11.44 -6.23 -6.69
C TYR A 221 -12.77 -6.38 -5.97
N TYR A 222 -12.86 -7.39 -5.10
CA TYR A 222 -13.90 -7.44 -4.10
C TYR A 222 -13.31 -7.76 -2.71
N ILE A 223 -13.89 -7.14 -1.70
CA ILE A 223 -13.53 -7.27 -0.28
C ILE A 223 -14.64 -8.05 0.40
N VAL A 224 -14.29 -9.08 1.17
CA VAL A 224 -15.23 -9.82 2.01
C VAL A 224 -14.91 -9.56 3.47
N VAL A 225 -15.89 -9.09 4.23
CA VAL A 225 -15.84 -8.90 5.68
C VAL A 225 -16.73 -9.96 6.34
N ILE A 226 -16.13 -10.86 7.10
CA ILE A 226 -16.85 -11.91 7.83
C ILE A 226 -17.13 -11.43 9.25
N ARG A 227 -18.35 -10.92 9.49
CA ARG A 227 -18.74 -10.27 10.77
C ARG A 227 -18.50 -11.14 12.01
N GLN A 228 -18.69 -12.46 11.87
CA GLN A 228 -18.48 -13.41 12.97
C GLN A 228 -17.02 -13.50 13.44
N ASN A 229 -16.07 -13.12 12.59
CA ASN A 229 -14.64 -13.15 12.90
C ASN A 229 -14.14 -11.82 13.44
N VAL A 230 -14.98 -10.77 13.44
CA VAL A 230 -14.67 -9.47 14.03
C VAL A 230 -14.80 -9.62 15.54
N SER A 231 -13.74 -10.09 16.19
CA SER A 231 -13.66 -10.25 17.64
C SER A 231 -12.91 -9.09 18.28
N GLY A 232 -13.25 -8.71 19.51
CA GLY A 232 -12.37 -7.86 20.32
C GLY A 232 -12.69 -6.36 20.37
N GLY A 233 -13.83 -5.93 19.83
CA GLY A 233 -14.26 -4.52 19.90
C GLY A 233 -14.07 -3.75 18.59
N ASP A 234 -13.37 -4.34 17.63
CA ASP A 234 -13.35 -3.86 16.24
C ASP A 234 -14.76 -3.94 15.66
N ASN A 235 -15.09 -3.01 14.78
CA ASN A 235 -16.35 -3.03 14.05
C ASN A 235 -16.10 -3.33 12.56
N ASP A 236 -17.14 -3.74 11.83
CA ASP A 236 -17.03 -4.10 10.40
C ASP A 236 -16.42 -2.99 9.53
N VAL A 237 -16.53 -1.73 9.95
CA VAL A 237 -15.98 -0.57 9.23
C VAL A 237 -14.46 -0.55 9.34
N ASP A 238 -13.90 -0.94 10.48
CA ASP A 238 -12.45 -0.94 10.70
C ASP A 238 -11.80 -2.01 9.81
N VAL A 239 -12.35 -3.23 9.81
CA VAL A 239 -11.91 -4.32 8.92
C VAL A 239 -12.09 -3.96 7.45
N LEU A 240 -13.20 -3.31 7.08
CA LEU A 240 -13.40 -2.85 5.71
C LEU A 240 -12.35 -1.81 5.32
N LEU A 241 -12.07 -0.86 6.21
CA LEU A 241 -11.07 0.18 5.97
C LEU A 241 -9.69 -0.42 5.78
N HIS A 242 -9.33 -1.40 6.62
CA HIS A 242 -8.12 -2.21 6.51
C HIS A 242 -7.97 -2.84 5.11
N GLU A 243 -8.99 -3.58 4.67
CA GLU A 243 -8.97 -4.27 3.37
C GLU A 243 -8.98 -3.29 2.19
N ARG A 244 -9.61 -2.12 2.33
CA ARG A 244 -9.53 -1.04 1.33
C ARG A 244 -8.10 -0.53 1.17
N TYR A 245 -7.32 -0.43 2.26
CA TYR A 245 -5.91 -0.07 2.18
C TYR A 245 -5.11 -1.10 1.39
N HIS A 246 -5.34 -2.40 1.60
CA HIS A 246 -4.71 -3.44 0.78
C HIS A 246 -5.05 -3.31 -0.71
N VAL A 247 -6.33 -3.05 -1.06
CA VAL A 247 -6.75 -2.88 -2.48
C VAL A 247 -6.00 -1.70 -3.09
N LYS A 248 -5.96 -0.59 -2.36
CA LYS A 248 -5.24 0.62 -2.75
C LYS A 248 -3.77 0.34 -3.03
N TYR A 249 -3.08 -0.34 -2.11
CA TYR A 249 -1.67 -0.68 -2.27
C TYR A 249 -1.41 -1.55 -3.51
N ARG A 250 -2.28 -2.53 -3.79
CA ARG A 250 -2.15 -3.35 -5.01
C ARG A 250 -2.35 -2.55 -6.29
N ILE A 251 -3.28 -1.60 -6.33
CA ILE A 251 -3.48 -0.73 -7.49
C ILE A 251 -2.24 0.11 -7.74
N LEU A 252 -1.72 0.74 -6.67
CA LEU A 252 -0.51 1.55 -6.73
C LEU A 252 0.69 0.73 -7.20
N ALA A 253 0.93 -0.45 -6.63
CA ALA A 253 1.99 -1.36 -7.04
C ALA A 253 1.86 -1.80 -8.52
N SER A 254 0.64 -2.03 -9.01
CA SER A 254 0.41 -2.48 -10.40
C SER A 254 0.74 -1.43 -11.47
N ALA A 255 0.73 -0.14 -11.12
CA ALA A 255 1.02 0.95 -12.06
C ALA A 255 2.49 1.27 -12.14
N HIS A 256 3.19 1.07 -11.03
CA HIS A 256 4.62 0.97 -10.99
C HIS A 256 5.01 -0.42 -11.51
N THR A 257 4.68 -0.81 -12.74
CA THR A 257 5.32 -1.98 -13.38
C THR A 257 5.60 -1.62 -14.84
N PRO A 258 6.67 -0.85 -15.11
CA PRO A 258 7.06 -0.52 -16.46
C PRO A 258 7.32 -1.82 -17.22
N LYS A 259 6.75 -1.92 -18.42
CA LYS A 259 7.16 -2.90 -19.43
C LYS A 259 8.50 -2.53 -20.09
N THR A 260 9.29 -1.62 -19.50
CA THR A 260 10.51 -1.15 -20.13
C THR A 260 11.64 -2.17 -19.96
N ARG A 261 12.07 -2.73 -21.10
CA ARG A 261 13.38 -3.37 -21.20
C ARG A 261 14.44 -2.32 -20.87
N ILE A 262 15.15 -2.49 -19.76
CA ILE A 262 16.32 -1.67 -19.45
C ILE A 262 17.35 -1.89 -20.56
N HIS A 263 17.90 -0.79 -21.09
CA HIS A 263 18.94 -0.84 -22.12
C HIS A 263 20.15 -1.65 -21.61
N PRO A 264 20.72 -2.59 -22.40
CA PRO A 264 21.79 -3.50 -21.95
C PRO A 264 23.04 -2.80 -21.41
N GLU A 265 23.35 -1.60 -21.89
CA GLU A 265 24.51 -0.83 -21.41
C GLU A 265 24.25 -0.20 -20.03
N ILE A 266 23.03 0.27 -19.78
CA ILE A 266 22.62 0.72 -18.44
C ILE A 266 22.67 -0.48 -17.47
N ARG A 267 22.24 -1.67 -17.92
CA ARG A 267 22.37 -2.92 -17.15
C ARG A 267 23.82 -3.22 -16.76
N ARG A 268 24.78 -3.11 -17.70
CA ARG A 268 26.22 -3.30 -17.42
C ARG A 268 26.81 -2.28 -16.44
N VAL A 269 26.36 -1.03 -16.48
CA VAL A 269 26.83 0.04 -15.58
C VAL A 269 26.21 -0.11 -14.19
N LEU A 270 24.96 -0.57 -14.09
CA LEU A 270 24.25 -0.80 -12.84
C LEU A 270 24.75 -2.02 -12.05
N ASP A 271 25.40 -3.00 -12.70
CA ASP A 271 25.93 -4.20 -12.05
C ASP A 271 27.27 -3.97 -11.31
N LYS A 272 27.85 -2.76 -11.36
CA LYS A 272 29.10 -2.40 -10.66
C LYS A 272 28.89 -1.34 -9.57
N GLY A 273 29.03 -1.74 -8.30
CA GLY A 273 29.17 -0.83 -7.15
C GLY A 273 27.87 -0.17 -6.64
N LEU A 274 27.98 1.08 -6.14
CA LEU A 274 26.93 1.88 -5.48
C LEU A 274 25.61 2.00 -6.28
N LEU A 275 25.65 1.72 -7.59
CA LEU A 275 24.50 1.71 -8.50
C LEU A 275 23.68 0.42 -8.44
N GLY A 276 24.26 -0.72 -8.04
CA GLY A 276 23.51 -1.95 -7.75
C GLY A 276 22.62 -1.80 -6.50
N PHE A 277 22.97 -0.87 -5.61
CA PHE A 277 22.15 -0.45 -4.47
C PHE A 277 20.96 0.42 -4.90
N LEU A 278 21.13 1.31 -5.90
CA LEU A 278 20.04 2.12 -6.47
C LEU A 278 19.12 1.31 -7.40
N ARG A 279 19.65 0.34 -8.16
CA ARG A 279 18.87 -0.66 -8.90
C ARG A 279 17.93 -1.44 -7.96
N ARG A 280 18.42 -1.88 -6.80
CA ARG A 280 17.58 -2.52 -5.78
C ARG A 280 16.48 -1.59 -5.25
N TYR A 281 16.81 -0.32 -5.05
CA TYR A 281 15.92 0.66 -4.43
C TYR A 281 14.82 1.17 -5.38
N ILE A 282 15.11 1.27 -6.67
CA ILE A 282 14.21 1.90 -7.67
C ILE A 282 13.56 0.86 -8.59
N LEU A 283 14.24 -0.26 -8.89
CA LEU A 283 13.78 -1.23 -9.89
C LEU A 283 13.28 -2.55 -9.30
N GLU A 284 13.80 -3.02 -8.16
CA GLU A 284 13.42 -4.32 -7.61
C GLU A 284 12.29 -4.20 -6.57
N GLY A 285 12.23 -3.11 -5.79
CA GLY A 285 11.14 -2.86 -4.84
C GLY A 285 9.79 -2.48 -5.47
N LEU A 286 9.73 -2.21 -6.78
CA LEU A 286 8.51 -1.80 -7.47
C LEU A 286 8.05 -2.80 -8.54
N PHE A 287 8.94 -3.61 -9.12
CA PHE A 287 8.66 -4.30 -10.38
C PHE A 287 8.80 -5.80 -10.22
N GLY A 288 7.68 -6.54 -10.38
CA GLY A 288 7.49 -7.99 -10.16
C GLY A 288 8.36 -8.97 -10.98
N PHE A 289 9.64 -8.67 -11.12
CA PHE A 289 10.72 -9.45 -11.71
C PHE A 289 11.11 -10.66 -10.84
N GLU A 290 10.62 -10.71 -9.60
CA GLU A 290 11.06 -11.66 -8.58
C GLU A 290 10.68 -13.12 -8.86
N ARG A 291 9.54 -13.39 -9.51
CA ARG A 291 9.08 -14.79 -9.71
C ARG A 291 10.00 -15.59 -10.62
N ASN A 292 10.49 -15.00 -11.71
CA ASN A 292 11.42 -15.67 -12.62
C ASN A 292 12.79 -15.84 -11.95
N LEU A 293 13.25 -14.81 -11.22
CA LEU A 293 14.52 -14.86 -10.52
C LEU A 293 14.54 -15.93 -9.42
N LEU A 294 13.47 -16.06 -8.63
CA LEU A 294 13.35 -17.09 -7.60
C LEU A 294 13.36 -18.49 -8.18
N HIS A 295 12.66 -18.71 -9.29
CA HIS A 295 12.66 -20.00 -9.99
C HIS A 295 14.05 -20.34 -10.53
N GLU A 296 14.76 -19.36 -11.10
CA GLU A 296 16.13 -19.53 -11.57
C GLU A 296 17.11 -19.81 -10.42
N LEU A 297 17.00 -19.08 -9.29
CA LEU A 297 17.81 -19.32 -8.11
C LEU A 297 17.56 -20.72 -7.55
N TYR A 298 16.29 -21.14 -7.46
CA TYR A 298 15.93 -22.47 -6.99
C TYR A 298 16.52 -23.56 -7.89
N LYS A 299 16.40 -23.45 -9.21
CA LYS A 299 17.04 -24.38 -10.16
C LYS A 299 18.56 -24.43 -9.99
N ARG A 300 19.20 -23.28 -9.81
CA ARG A 300 20.66 -23.20 -9.60
C ARG A 300 21.06 -23.85 -8.28
N MET A 301 20.25 -23.70 -7.23
CA MET A 301 20.47 -24.36 -5.94
C MET A 301 20.38 -25.88 -6.05
N GLU A 302 19.47 -26.41 -6.88
CA GLU A 302 19.31 -27.87 -7.07
C GLU A 302 20.46 -28.52 -7.84
N VAL A 303 21.13 -27.77 -8.72
CA VAL A 303 22.26 -28.28 -9.52
C VAL A 303 23.64 -27.96 -8.92
N ALA A 304 23.71 -27.13 -7.89
CA ALA A 304 24.97 -26.79 -7.22
C ALA A 304 25.61 -28.05 -6.61
N LEU A 305 26.90 -28.25 -6.86
CA LEU A 305 27.60 -29.50 -6.55
C LEU A 305 28.03 -29.60 -5.08
N ASP A 306 28.26 -28.45 -4.43
CA ASP A 306 28.72 -28.38 -3.05
C ASP A 306 28.09 -27.21 -2.27
N ASP A 307 28.31 -27.21 -0.95
CA ASP A 307 27.78 -26.19 -0.04
C ASP A 307 28.38 -24.80 -0.27
N ALA A 308 29.60 -24.70 -0.79
CA ALA A 308 30.26 -23.42 -1.04
C ALA A 308 29.62 -22.69 -2.23
N GLU A 309 29.21 -23.42 -3.27
CA GLU A 309 28.42 -22.89 -4.38
C GLU A 309 26.95 -22.64 -3.96
N ARG A 310 26.39 -23.54 -3.15
CA ARG A 310 24.97 -23.52 -2.78
C ARG A 310 24.63 -22.42 -1.78
N GLU A 311 25.49 -22.14 -0.80
CA GLU A 311 25.25 -21.13 0.25
C GLU A 311 24.86 -19.74 -0.30
N PRO A 312 25.61 -19.10 -1.21
CA PRO A 312 25.25 -17.76 -1.71
C PRO A 312 23.91 -17.75 -2.46
N LEU A 313 23.58 -18.85 -3.16
CA LEU A 313 22.29 -18.99 -3.85
C LEU A 313 21.13 -19.10 -2.85
N VAL A 314 21.31 -19.90 -1.80
CA VAL A 314 20.33 -20.05 -0.71
C VAL A 314 20.10 -18.72 0.01
N ARG A 315 21.18 -17.99 0.31
CA ARG A 315 21.08 -16.67 0.95
C ARG A 315 20.35 -15.67 0.08
N GLU A 316 20.62 -15.66 -1.22
CA GLU A 316 19.93 -14.76 -2.15
C GLU A 316 18.45 -15.14 -2.31
N PHE A 317 18.14 -16.43 -2.38
CA PHE A 317 16.76 -16.93 -2.38
C PHE A 317 16.00 -16.49 -1.11
N PHE A 318 16.57 -16.73 0.07
CA PHE A 318 15.94 -16.33 1.34
C PHE A 318 15.90 -14.81 1.54
N ARG A 319 16.84 -14.05 0.97
CA ARG A 319 16.76 -12.58 0.94
C ARG A 319 15.49 -12.12 0.22
N LEU A 320 15.21 -12.67 -0.95
CA LEU A 320 14.04 -12.32 -1.76
C LEU A 320 12.74 -12.74 -1.08
N GLU A 321 12.67 -13.96 -0.54
CA GLU A 321 11.49 -14.42 0.22
C GLU A 321 11.24 -13.55 1.46
N ARG A 322 12.30 -13.15 2.17
CA ARG A 322 12.18 -12.20 3.28
C ARG A 322 11.69 -10.83 2.81
N GLU A 323 12.20 -10.30 1.70
CA GLU A 323 11.78 -9.00 1.19
C GLU A 323 10.29 -8.98 0.85
N LYS A 324 9.75 -10.05 0.24
CA LYS A 324 8.31 -10.22 0.07
C LYS A 324 7.55 -10.23 1.39
N ALA A 325 8.01 -10.99 2.37
CA ALA A 325 7.37 -11.05 3.68
C ALA A 325 7.41 -9.68 4.40
N LEU A 326 8.49 -8.93 4.24
CA LEU A 326 8.62 -7.56 4.76
C LEU A 326 7.65 -6.61 4.07
N GLU A 327 7.38 -6.76 2.79
CA GLU A 327 6.37 -5.97 2.06
C GLU A 327 4.95 -6.28 2.56
N LEU A 328 4.60 -7.56 2.77
CA LEU A 328 3.31 -7.93 3.38
C LEU A 328 3.18 -7.38 4.81
N THR A 329 4.25 -7.47 5.59
CA THR A 329 4.30 -6.93 6.96
C THR A 329 4.18 -5.40 6.95
N LYS A 330 4.78 -4.74 5.97
CA LYS A 330 4.66 -3.28 5.77
C LYS A 330 3.22 -2.89 5.49
N GLU A 331 2.55 -3.57 4.57
CA GLU A 331 1.14 -3.33 4.24
C GLU A 331 0.27 -3.44 5.49
N GLU A 332 0.47 -4.50 6.27
CA GLU A 332 -0.26 -4.76 7.52
C GLU A 332 0.01 -3.73 8.62
N ILE A 333 1.26 -3.30 8.81
CA ILE A 333 1.59 -2.24 9.77
C ILE A 333 0.95 -0.92 9.34
N LEU A 334 1.04 -0.56 8.06
CA LEU A 334 0.56 0.72 7.58
C LEU A 334 -0.97 0.83 7.60
N SER A 335 -1.70 -0.24 7.24
CA SER A 335 -3.16 -0.26 7.31
C SER A 335 -3.66 -0.05 8.74
N ARG A 336 -3.13 -0.83 9.70
CA ARG A 336 -3.50 -0.70 11.12
C ARG A 336 -3.06 0.61 11.75
N VAL A 337 -1.89 1.13 11.37
CA VAL A 337 -1.47 2.47 11.81
C VAL A 337 -2.44 3.54 11.33
N ALA A 338 -2.97 3.43 10.10
CA ALA A 338 -3.97 4.36 9.57
C ALA A 338 -5.29 4.31 10.35
N GLU A 339 -5.66 3.14 10.89
CA GLU A 339 -6.82 2.95 11.77
C GLU A 339 -6.60 3.53 13.19
N GLY A 340 -5.34 3.76 13.58
CA GLY A 340 -4.99 4.41 14.84
C GLY A 340 -4.16 3.55 15.79
N ASP A 341 -3.86 2.31 15.42
CA ASP A 341 -3.09 1.39 16.23
C ASP A 341 -1.63 1.85 16.43
N ARG A 342 -1.04 1.41 17.54
CA ARG A 342 0.38 1.68 17.84
C ARG A 342 1.28 0.70 17.06
N PRO A 343 2.31 1.18 16.32
CA PRO A 343 3.20 0.33 15.53
C PRO A 343 3.81 -0.86 16.29
N THR A 344 4.28 -0.63 17.52
CA THR A 344 4.91 -1.68 18.34
C THR A 344 3.91 -2.71 18.87
N GLY A 345 2.66 -2.28 19.14
CA GLY A 345 1.56 -3.18 19.48
C GLY A 345 1.21 -4.11 18.33
N ILE A 346 1.09 -3.55 17.12
CA ILE A 346 0.85 -4.31 15.88
C ILE A 346 1.92 -5.38 15.70
N VAL A 347 3.21 -5.00 15.74
CA VAL A 347 4.32 -5.96 15.54
C VAL A 347 4.32 -7.08 16.58
N ALA A 348 4.01 -6.78 17.85
CA ALA A 348 3.93 -7.81 18.88
C ALA A 348 2.82 -8.83 18.60
N GLU A 349 1.72 -8.40 17.99
CA GLU A 349 0.63 -9.27 17.55
C GLU A 349 1.01 -10.07 16.30
N LEU A 350 1.53 -9.42 15.25
CA LEU A 350 1.91 -10.05 13.98
C LEU A 350 2.93 -11.17 14.19
N LEU A 351 3.94 -10.95 15.05
CA LEU A 351 4.98 -11.95 15.30
C LEU A 351 4.50 -13.15 16.14
N ARG A 352 3.33 -13.04 16.81
CA ARG A 352 2.76 -14.13 17.63
C ARG A 352 1.63 -14.88 16.94
N ASN A 353 0.99 -14.25 15.96
CA ASN A 353 -0.20 -14.78 15.33
C ASN A 353 0.17 -15.62 14.10
N PRO A 354 -0.15 -16.94 14.09
CA PRO A 354 0.17 -17.84 12.96
C PRO A 354 -0.44 -17.42 11.62
N LEU A 355 -1.49 -16.58 11.61
CA LEU A 355 -2.06 -16.04 10.38
C LEU A 355 -1.10 -15.11 9.63
N TYR A 356 -0.19 -14.47 10.37
CA TYR A 356 0.83 -13.55 9.85
C TYR A 356 2.24 -14.16 9.84
N ASP A 357 2.36 -15.47 10.07
CA ASP A 357 3.62 -16.20 9.93
C ASP A 357 3.94 -16.43 8.43
N PHE A 358 4.28 -15.34 7.74
CA PHE A 358 4.53 -15.32 6.29
C PHE A 358 5.67 -16.25 5.87
N LEU A 359 6.61 -16.53 6.78
CA LEU A 359 7.84 -17.29 6.52
C LEU A 359 7.85 -18.66 7.19
N GLY A 360 6.93 -18.91 8.13
CA GLY A 360 6.78 -20.17 8.84
C GLY A 360 6.78 -21.40 7.94
N PRO A 361 5.88 -21.49 6.93
CA PRO A 361 5.84 -22.65 6.04
C PRO A 361 7.20 -22.94 5.39
N LEU A 362 7.93 -21.90 4.98
CA LEU A 362 9.24 -22.04 4.35
C LEU A 362 10.29 -22.55 5.35
N ILE A 363 10.34 -21.99 6.56
CA ILE A 363 11.26 -22.40 7.63
C ILE A 363 11.00 -23.85 8.07
N HIS A 364 9.74 -24.23 8.30
CA HIS A 364 9.38 -25.56 8.79
C HIS A 364 9.53 -26.65 7.73
N SER A 365 9.42 -26.31 6.45
CA SER A 365 9.58 -27.26 5.34
C SER A 365 11.04 -27.63 5.05
N GLU A 366 12.01 -26.86 5.57
CA GLU A 366 13.41 -27.01 5.22
C GLU A 366 14.08 -28.17 5.97
N LYS A 367 14.50 -29.19 5.21
CA LYS A 367 15.15 -30.40 5.73
C LYS A 367 16.66 -30.35 5.63
N ASP A 368 17.19 -29.61 4.67
CA ASP A 368 18.62 -29.50 4.45
C ASP A 368 19.27 -28.67 5.57
N ARG A 369 20.37 -29.17 6.14
CA ARG A 369 21.01 -28.55 7.32
C ARG A 369 21.52 -27.13 7.02
N LEU A 370 22.14 -26.93 5.86
CA LEU A 370 22.66 -25.63 5.43
C LEU A 370 21.50 -24.65 5.20
N ARG A 371 20.48 -25.06 4.46
CA ARG A 371 19.32 -24.21 4.21
C ARG A 371 18.57 -23.88 5.49
N ARG A 372 18.41 -24.84 6.41
CA ARG A 372 17.71 -24.63 7.68
C ARG A 372 18.43 -23.62 8.56
N SER A 373 19.77 -23.66 8.64
CA SER A 373 20.52 -22.68 9.44
C SER A 373 20.41 -21.27 8.85
N ILE A 374 20.51 -21.14 7.52
CA ILE A 374 20.36 -19.84 6.84
C ILE A 374 18.92 -19.32 6.95
N ALA A 375 17.93 -20.20 6.83
CA ALA A 375 16.51 -19.86 6.99
C ALA A 375 16.24 -19.30 8.38
N GLU A 376 16.70 -19.99 9.43
CA GLU A 376 16.51 -19.54 10.81
C GLU A 376 17.18 -18.17 11.07
N GLN A 377 18.40 -17.95 10.54
CA GLN A 377 19.07 -16.66 10.63
C GLN A 377 18.30 -15.56 9.88
N MET A 378 18.05 -15.75 8.57
CA MET A 378 17.57 -14.68 7.71
C MET A 378 16.06 -14.45 7.82
N LEU A 379 15.28 -15.54 7.86
CA LEU A 379 13.82 -15.50 7.80
C LEU A 379 13.17 -15.34 9.17
N ARG A 380 13.83 -15.76 10.26
CA ARG A 380 13.35 -15.51 11.62
C ARG A 380 14.05 -14.32 12.27
N GLN A 381 15.34 -14.45 12.55
CA GLN A 381 16.07 -13.47 13.38
C GLN A 381 16.20 -12.11 12.69
N GLU A 382 16.72 -12.08 11.46
CA GLU A 382 16.90 -10.81 10.74
C GLU A 382 15.55 -10.19 10.37
N PHE A 383 14.55 -10.99 9.96
CA PHE A 383 13.20 -10.52 9.69
C PHE A 383 12.58 -9.83 10.93
N GLN A 384 12.55 -10.52 12.07
CA GLN A 384 12.02 -9.98 13.32
C GLN A 384 12.73 -8.68 13.72
N SER A 385 14.07 -8.68 13.67
CA SER A 385 14.87 -7.48 13.99
C SER A 385 14.59 -6.31 13.06
N ILE A 386 14.31 -6.56 11.78
CA ILE A 386 13.94 -5.51 10.82
C ILE A 386 12.57 -4.94 11.19
N VAL A 387 11.58 -5.81 11.41
CA VAL A 387 10.19 -5.40 11.70
C VAL A 387 10.12 -4.59 13.00
N GLU A 388 10.75 -5.07 14.07
CA GLU A 388 10.76 -4.40 15.38
C GLU A 388 11.43 -3.01 15.32
N ARG A 389 12.62 -2.91 14.71
CA ARG A 389 13.31 -1.62 14.57
C ARG A 389 12.52 -0.63 13.71
N SER A 390 11.83 -1.12 12.70
CA SER A 390 11.02 -0.29 11.79
C SER A 390 9.78 0.25 12.49
N ALA A 391 9.08 -0.58 13.26
CA ALA A 391 7.93 -0.15 14.07
C ALA A 391 8.34 0.82 15.17
N ALA A 392 9.46 0.58 15.87
CA ALA A 392 9.97 1.52 16.87
C ALA A 392 10.32 2.88 16.26
N ALA A 393 10.90 2.90 15.06
CA ALA A 393 11.16 4.15 14.34
C ALA A 393 9.86 4.86 13.93
N LEU A 394 8.87 4.12 13.41
CA LEU A 394 7.56 4.67 13.05
C LEU A 394 6.85 5.29 14.26
N GLU A 395 6.89 4.61 15.40
CA GLU A 395 6.31 5.14 16.64
C GLU A 395 6.98 6.45 17.08
N GLN A 396 8.30 6.58 16.95
CA GLN A 396 9.01 7.83 17.21
C GLN A 396 8.58 8.96 16.28
N LEU A 397 8.30 8.66 15.00
CA LEU A 397 7.84 9.64 14.02
C LEU A 397 6.43 10.14 14.35
N LEU A 398 5.50 9.22 14.61
CA LEU A 398 4.11 9.53 14.94
C LEU A 398 3.98 10.30 16.27
N ALA A 399 4.95 10.15 17.17
CA ALA A 399 5.02 10.93 18.41
C ALA A 399 5.45 12.39 18.19
N GLN A 400 5.96 12.76 17.01
CA GLN A 400 6.36 14.15 16.74
C GLN A 400 5.18 15.00 16.25
N PRO A 401 5.01 16.22 16.80
CA PRO A 401 4.12 17.21 16.20
C PRO A 401 4.54 17.51 14.75
N GLY A 402 3.56 17.67 13.86
CA GLY A 402 3.78 18.00 12.45
C GLY A 402 3.92 16.80 11.50
N PHE A 403 3.69 15.58 12.00
CA PHE A 403 3.65 14.38 11.17
C PHE A 403 2.27 13.70 11.33
N PRO A 404 1.23 14.21 10.64
CA PRO A 404 -0.08 13.58 10.69
C PRO A 404 0.00 12.14 10.16
N ARG A 405 -0.78 11.27 10.80
CA ARG A 405 -0.77 9.82 10.55
C ARG A 405 -0.92 9.47 9.07
N ASP A 406 -1.88 10.07 8.37
CA ASP A 406 -2.17 9.76 6.97
C ASP A 406 -1.01 10.15 6.04
N GLU A 407 -0.32 11.27 6.35
CA GLU A 407 0.89 11.67 5.63
C GLU A 407 2.02 10.68 5.88
N VAL A 408 2.25 10.27 7.13
CA VAL A 408 3.29 9.29 7.47
C VAL A 408 3.04 7.95 6.78
N VAL A 409 1.79 7.46 6.79
CA VAL A 409 1.40 6.22 6.10
C VAL A 409 1.70 6.31 4.61
N THR A 410 1.31 7.42 3.98
CA THR A 410 1.51 7.63 2.53
C THR A 410 2.99 7.80 2.18
N LEU A 411 3.78 8.49 3.01
CA LEU A 411 5.22 8.67 2.84
C LEU A 411 5.97 7.32 2.90
N LEU A 412 5.62 6.47 3.88
CA LEU A 412 6.32 5.21 4.10
C LEU A 412 5.88 4.08 3.18
N LEU A 413 4.73 4.22 2.51
CA LEU A 413 4.21 3.24 1.58
C LEU A 413 5.23 2.85 0.49
N THR A 414 5.92 3.84 -0.08
CA THR A 414 6.88 3.64 -1.16
C THR A 414 8.27 3.26 -0.67
N ILE A 415 8.49 3.23 0.65
CA ILE A 415 9.79 2.97 1.26
C ILE A 415 9.81 1.53 1.78
N PRO A 416 10.77 0.68 1.36
CA PRO A 416 10.88 -0.68 1.87
C PRO A 416 11.01 -0.69 3.40
N LEU A 417 10.37 -1.65 4.07
CA LEU A 417 10.30 -1.71 5.53
C LEU A 417 11.70 -1.64 6.18
N ILE A 418 12.67 -2.39 5.64
CA ILE A 418 14.07 -2.40 6.09
C ILE A 418 14.75 -1.01 6.09
N LYS A 419 14.22 -0.04 5.35
CA LYS A 419 14.77 1.31 5.22
C LYS A 419 14.09 2.33 6.12
N TRP A 420 12.94 1.98 6.72
CA TRP A 420 12.18 2.89 7.57
C TRP A 420 13.01 3.55 8.66
N PRO A 421 13.85 2.84 9.47
CA PRO A 421 14.64 3.51 10.51
C PRO A 421 15.52 4.64 9.96
N SER A 422 16.14 4.42 8.81
CA SER A 422 17.00 5.42 8.16
C SER A 422 16.22 6.55 7.50
N ALA A 423 15.06 6.25 6.90
CA ALA A 423 14.21 7.26 6.25
C ALA A 423 13.57 8.17 7.30
N ILE A 424 13.02 7.58 8.35
CA ILE A 424 12.38 8.27 9.46
C ILE A 424 13.38 9.15 10.20
N LYS A 425 14.59 8.64 10.50
CA LYS A 425 15.64 9.46 11.11
C LYS A 425 15.90 10.74 10.31
N ARG A 426 15.93 10.66 8.98
CA ARG A 426 16.09 11.85 8.11
C ARG A 426 14.89 12.79 8.17
N LEU A 427 13.66 12.26 8.17
CA LEU A 427 12.45 13.07 8.30
C LEU A 427 12.43 13.84 9.64
N LEU A 428 12.84 13.18 10.73
CA LEU A 428 12.97 13.79 12.06
C LEU A 428 14.03 14.89 12.10
N GLU A 429 15.19 14.68 11.46
CA GLU A 429 16.25 15.69 11.34
C GLU A 429 15.77 16.92 10.54
N GLN A 430 14.99 16.72 9.49
CA GLN A 430 14.43 17.80 8.66
C GLN A 430 13.34 18.59 9.39
N GLY A 431 12.38 17.91 10.03
CA GLY A 431 11.29 18.56 10.74
C GLY A 431 11.72 19.38 11.96
N ARG A 432 12.96 19.21 12.44
CA ARG A 432 13.58 20.09 13.46
C ARG A 432 14.13 21.38 12.83
N GLY A 433 14.67 21.29 11.62
CA GLY A 433 15.20 22.45 10.89
C GLY A 433 14.11 23.46 10.55
N ASP A 434 12.97 22.98 10.04
CA ASP A 434 11.85 23.84 9.62
C ASP A 434 11.22 24.58 10.82
N ARG A 435 11.12 23.93 11.99
CA ARG A 435 10.58 24.56 13.21
C ARG A 435 11.43 25.69 13.75
N HIS A 436 12.76 25.61 13.63
CA HIS A 436 13.65 26.69 14.05
C HIS A 436 13.53 27.93 13.17
N LEU A 437 13.14 27.78 11.90
CA LEU A 437 12.95 28.92 11.00
C LEU A 437 11.64 29.68 11.30
N HIS A 438 10.60 28.98 11.78
CA HIS A 438 9.34 29.64 12.15
C HIS A 438 9.39 30.34 13.52
N LEU A 439 10.16 29.84 14.48
CA LEU A 439 10.30 30.47 15.80
C LEU A 439 11.19 31.72 15.80
N ASN A 440 12.02 31.92 14.77
CA ASN A 440 12.87 33.11 14.66
C ASN A 440 12.21 34.26 13.86
N ASN A 441 11.03 34.02 13.29
CA ASN A 441 10.29 34.99 12.47
C ASN A 441 8.96 35.44 13.12
N ALA A 442 8.71 35.04 14.37
CA ALA A 442 7.63 35.52 15.23
C ALA A 442 8.26 36.25 16.43
#